data_AF-A0A943HR56-F1
#
_entry.id   AF-A0A943HR56-F1
#
_cell.length_a   1.000
_cell.length_b   1.000
_cell.length_c   1.000
_cell.angle_alpha   90.00
_cell.angle_beta   90.00
_cell.angle_gamma   90.00
#
_symmetry.space_group_name_H-M   'P 1'
#
loop_
_entity.id
_entity.type
_entity.pdbx_description
1 polymer ?
#
loop_
_entity_poly.entity_id
_entity_poly.type
_entity_poly.pdbx_seq_one_letter_code
_entity_poly.pdbx_strand_id
1 'polypeptide(L)'
;MSNQIFCKVNKEMCDAVKAIAGDRIVVDCGAGRGLFASMYDGKVLSIDIHQPDEPLSFIIEKNAEHYCFPRNSIPIFIRPCHSNFVHNTILKNRNKFDKAIYVSLPKNLDGDLDDRFYKITQYSEWEGEEGERIYLVELNKPKESFSYLSGKVIHFADPMLSCLVETQEQEFKESVESPLEDRGILIDGLRLTLIDMYPSGEKYDYLFFDYGGMSIGNSLMESFCREIVRDADMYPNRTYVVVSTFTSYAMKDAKEDFGKDLPNVFLSINDFVTFHKRLNQLA
;
A
#
# COMPACT_ATOMS: atom_id res chain seq x y z
N MET A 1 -8.38 -6.27 -29.95
CA MET A 1 -7.68 -7.01 -28.89
C MET A 1 -6.20 -6.93 -29.19
N SER A 2 -5.45 -6.08 -28.48
CA SER A 2 -4.00 -6.06 -28.58
C SER A 2 -3.47 -7.42 -28.14
N ASN A 3 -2.60 -8.04 -28.92
CA ASN A 3 -1.89 -9.25 -28.51
C ASN A 3 -1.12 -8.94 -27.22
N GLN A 4 -1.67 -9.28 -26.06
CA GLN A 4 -0.90 -9.33 -24.82
C GLN A 4 0.14 -10.43 -25.02
N ILE A 5 1.40 -10.02 -25.13
CA ILE A 5 2.51 -10.95 -25.21
C ILE A 5 2.81 -11.39 -23.78
N PHE A 6 2.44 -12.62 -23.45
CA PHE A 6 2.74 -13.24 -22.17
C PHE A 6 4.20 -13.68 -22.13
N CYS A 7 4.86 -13.55 -20.97
CA CYS A 7 6.18 -14.13 -20.78
C CYS A 7 6.13 -15.63 -21.07
N LYS A 8 7.03 -16.11 -21.92
CA LYS A 8 7.12 -17.53 -22.23
C LYS A 8 7.84 -18.26 -21.08
N VAL A 9 7.06 -18.86 -20.20
CA VAL A 9 7.58 -19.72 -19.15
C VAL A 9 8.21 -20.97 -19.78
N ASN A 10 9.45 -21.28 -19.37
CA ASN A 10 10.19 -22.44 -19.84
C ASN A 10 10.92 -23.16 -18.69
N LYS A 11 11.53 -24.31 -18.99
CA LYS A 11 12.23 -25.12 -17.99
C LYS A 11 13.39 -24.37 -17.33
N GLU A 12 14.17 -23.63 -18.12
CA GLU A 12 15.32 -22.86 -17.62
C GLU A 12 14.89 -21.78 -16.62
N MET A 13 13.79 -21.10 -16.90
CA MET A 13 13.17 -20.15 -15.97
C MET A 13 12.77 -20.85 -14.66
N CYS A 14 12.10 -21.99 -14.76
CA CYS A 14 11.66 -22.75 -13.58
C CYS A 14 12.85 -23.22 -12.74
N ASP A 15 13.91 -23.69 -13.38
CA ASP A 15 15.13 -24.15 -12.72
C ASP A 15 15.85 -22.96 -12.04
N ALA A 16 15.91 -21.79 -12.67
CA ALA A 16 16.44 -20.55 -12.07
C ALA A 16 15.61 -20.08 -10.87
N VAL A 17 14.28 -20.09 -10.98
CA VAL A 17 13.37 -19.76 -9.87
C VAL A 17 13.55 -20.75 -8.72
N LYS A 18 13.74 -22.04 -9.00
CA LYS A 18 13.99 -23.09 -8.00
C LYS A 18 15.32 -22.86 -7.26
N ALA A 19 16.37 -22.46 -7.97
CA ALA A 19 17.66 -22.11 -7.37
C ALA A 19 17.53 -20.92 -6.39
N ILE A 20 16.75 -19.90 -6.75
CA ILE A 20 16.48 -18.74 -5.88
C ILE A 20 15.58 -19.13 -4.69
N ALA A 21 14.50 -19.85 -4.95
CA ALA A 21 13.49 -20.19 -3.95
C ALA A 21 14.02 -21.17 -2.89
N GLY A 22 14.86 -22.14 -3.28
CA GLY A 22 15.29 -23.22 -2.40
C GLY A 22 14.10 -24.06 -1.92
N ASP A 23 14.04 -24.34 -0.62
CA ASP A 23 12.95 -25.14 -0.03
C ASP A 23 11.66 -24.36 0.27
N ARG A 24 11.63 -23.06 -0.06
CA ARG A 24 10.50 -22.17 0.21
C ARG A 24 9.30 -22.52 -0.67
N ILE A 25 8.10 -22.17 -0.19
CA ILE A 25 6.88 -22.25 -1.00
C ILE A 25 6.85 -21.05 -1.94
N VAL A 26 6.84 -21.29 -3.24
CA VAL A 26 6.65 -20.23 -4.24
C VAL A 26 5.17 -19.86 -4.29
N VAL A 27 4.86 -18.57 -4.26
CA VAL A 27 3.49 -18.08 -4.40
C VAL A 27 3.40 -17.28 -5.70
N ASP A 28 2.81 -17.90 -6.73
CA ASP A 28 2.65 -17.34 -8.07
C ASP A 28 1.49 -16.34 -8.10
N CYS A 29 1.83 -15.05 -8.08
CA CYS A 29 0.91 -13.94 -7.91
C CYS A 29 0.46 -13.37 -9.26
N GLY A 30 -0.83 -13.47 -9.56
CA GLY A 30 -1.36 -13.17 -10.89
C GLY A 30 -1.06 -14.31 -11.87
N ALA A 31 -1.32 -15.53 -11.42
CA ALA A 31 -0.93 -16.76 -12.10
C ALA A 31 -1.61 -16.95 -13.48
N GLY A 32 -2.68 -16.21 -13.78
CA GLY A 32 -3.48 -16.36 -14.98
C GLY A 32 -4.05 -17.77 -15.08
N ARG A 33 -3.59 -18.54 -16.07
CA ARG A 33 -3.96 -19.97 -16.24
C ARG A 33 -3.10 -20.93 -15.42
N GLY A 34 -2.11 -20.45 -14.66
CA GLY A 34 -1.25 -21.28 -13.82
C GLY A 34 -0.20 -22.07 -14.60
N LEU A 35 0.30 -21.51 -15.72
CA LEU A 35 1.33 -22.13 -16.57
C LEU A 35 2.66 -22.34 -15.81
N PHE A 36 3.07 -21.37 -15.00
CA PHE A 36 4.28 -21.52 -14.20
C PHE A 36 4.17 -22.69 -13.23
N ALA A 37 3.09 -22.74 -12.46
CA ALA A 37 2.88 -23.83 -11.50
C ALA A 37 2.74 -25.22 -12.16
N SER A 38 2.26 -25.32 -13.40
CA SER A 38 2.19 -26.61 -14.11
C SER A 38 3.55 -27.12 -14.58
N MET A 39 4.55 -26.23 -14.71
CA MET A 39 5.91 -26.55 -15.15
C MET A 39 6.93 -26.59 -14.00
N TYR A 40 6.63 -25.94 -12.88
CA TYR A 40 7.54 -25.77 -11.77
C TYR A 40 7.67 -27.04 -10.92
N ASP A 41 8.86 -27.63 -10.91
CA ASP A 41 9.20 -28.81 -10.09
C ASP A 41 9.56 -28.38 -8.65
N GLY A 42 8.59 -27.88 -7.90
CA GLY A 42 8.75 -27.42 -6.52
C GLY A 42 7.42 -27.16 -5.82
N LYS A 43 7.46 -26.62 -4.61
CA LYS A 43 6.24 -26.25 -3.88
C LYS A 43 5.74 -24.92 -4.41
N VAL A 44 4.57 -24.91 -5.04
CA VAL A 44 3.96 -23.70 -5.60
C VAL A 44 2.48 -23.59 -5.23
N LEU A 45 2.05 -22.37 -4.95
CA LEU A 45 0.65 -21.97 -4.81
C LEU A 45 0.35 -20.89 -5.84
N SER A 46 -0.60 -21.14 -6.74
CA SER A 46 -1.05 -20.14 -7.71
C SER A 46 -2.23 -19.35 -7.19
N ILE A 47 -2.17 -18.04 -7.35
CA ILE A 47 -3.18 -17.09 -6.91
C ILE A 47 -3.51 -16.17 -8.08
N ASP A 48 -4.80 -16.01 -8.35
CA ASP A 48 -5.28 -15.03 -9.31
C ASP A 48 -6.60 -14.42 -8.85
N ILE A 49 -6.89 -13.18 -9.25
CA ILE A 49 -8.16 -12.52 -8.95
C ILE A 49 -9.33 -13.12 -9.72
N HIS A 50 -9.05 -13.87 -10.79
CA HIS A 50 -10.04 -14.53 -11.62
C HIS A 50 -9.76 -16.03 -11.69
N GLN A 51 -10.82 -16.82 -11.59
CA GLN A 51 -10.73 -18.24 -11.92
C GLN A 51 -10.81 -18.42 -13.44
N PRO A 52 -9.79 -18.99 -14.11
CA PRO A 52 -9.85 -19.24 -15.55
C PRO A 52 -10.77 -20.43 -15.85
N ASP A 53 -11.44 -20.41 -17.01
CA ASP A 53 -12.32 -21.50 -17.45
C ASP A 53 -11.56 -22.84 -17.63
N GLU A 54 -10.31 -22.76 -18.07
CA GLU A 54 -9.44 -23.91 -18.32
C GLU A 54 -8.07 -23.73 -17.63
N PRO A 55 -7.98 -24.01 -16.32
CA PRO A 55 -6.73 -23.89 -15.58
C PRO A 55 -5.74 -25.00 -15.98
N LEU A 56 -4.44 -24.66 -16.05
CA LEU A 56 -3.35 -25.62 -16.24
C LEU A 56 -2.84 -26.20 -14.91
N SER A 57 -3.19 -25.57 -13.79
CA SER A 57 -2.87 -25.99 -12.43
C SER A 57 -3.92 -25.48 -11.44
N PHE A 58 -3.90 -25.94 -10.19
CA PHE A 58 -4.84 -25.46 -9.18
C PHE A 58 -4.57 -23.98 -8.85
N ILE A 59 -5.60 -23.14 -8.96
CA ILE A 59 -5.53 -21.70 -8.70
C ILE A 59 -6.48 -21.34 -7.56
N ILE A 60 -5.97 -20.57 -6.61
CA ILE A 60 -6.76 -19.96 -5.54
C ILE A 60 -7.28 -18.62 -6.06
N GLU A 61 -8.60 -18.50 -6.20
CA GLU A 61 -9.25 -17.24 -6.58
C GLU A 61 -9.19 -16.24 -5.41
N LYS A 62 -8.23 -15.32 -5.47
CA LYS A 62 -8.01 -14.28 -4.45
C LYS A 62 -7.13 -13.16 -4.99
N ASN A 63 -7.35 -11.93 -4.49
CA ASN A 63 -6.40 -10.85 -4.69
C ASN A 63 -5.14 -11.07 -3.84
N ALA A 64 -3.97 -11.16 -4.49
CA ALA A 64 -2.69 -11.38 -3.83
C ALA A 64 -2.33 -10.27 -2.83
N GLU A 65 -2.78 -9.03 -3.05
CA GLU A 65 -2.60 -7.93 -2.09
C GLU A 65 -3.21 -8.22 -0.72
N HIS A 66 -4.27 -9.04 -0.68
CA HIS A 66 -5.03 -9.42 0.52
C HIS A 66 -4.85 -10.89 0.88
N TYR A 67 -3.92 -11.60 0.24
CA TYR A 67 -3.67 -13.00 0.51
C TYR A 67 -2.80 -13.17 1.76
N CYS A 68 -3.14 -14.15 2.62
CA CYS A 68 -2.32 -14.47 3.78
C CYS A 68 -1.19 -15.40 3.37
N PHE A 69 -0.04 -14.83 3.01
CA PHE A 69 1.13 -15.60 2.57
C PHE A 69 1.61 -16.58 3.65
N PRO A 70 1.87 -17.86 3.29
CA PRO A 70 2.45 -18.84 4.21
C PRO A 70 3.78 -18.37 4.80
N ARG A 71 4.10 -18.82 6.01
CA ARG A 71 5.48 -18.65 6.52
C ARG A 71 6.45 -19.39 5.59
N ASN A 72 7.67 -18.84 5.45
CA ASN A 72 8.69 -19.42 4.59
C ASN A 72 8.26 -19.51 3.10
N SER A 73 7.42 -18.57 2.65
CA SER A 73 7.09 -18.42 1.24
C SER A 73 7.97 -17.38 0.55
N ILE A 74 8.04 -17.45 -0.78
CA ILE A 74 8.57 -16.38 -1.63
C ILE A 74 7.55 -16.10 -2.74
N PRO A 75 6.96 -14.89 -2.80
CA PRO A 75 6.11 -14.51 -3.92
C PRO A 75 6.94 -14.42 -5.21
N ILE A 76 6.33 -14.83 -6.31
CA ILE A 76 6.81 -14.59 -7.65
C ILE A 76 5.75 -13.84 -8.47
N PHE A 77 6.20 -12.88 -9.26
CA PHE A 77 5.38 -12.13 -10.20
C PHE A 77 5.99 -12.29 -11.59
N ILE A 78 5.20 -12.75 -12.56
CA ILE A 78 5.67 -13.03 -13.93
C ILE A 78 4.89 -12.15 -14.90
N ARG A 79 5.53 -11.08 -15.41
CA ARG A 79 4.88 -10.05 -16.26
C ARG A 79 3.46 -9.68 -15.79
N PRO A 80 3.31 -9.24 -14.52
CA PRO A 80 2.00 -8.84 -14.03
C PRO A 80 1.47 -7.64 -14.84
N CYS A 81 0.13 -7.51 -14.92
CA CYS A 81 -0.49 -6.31 -15.47
C CYS A 81 -0.06 -5.08 -14.64
N HIS A 82 0.41 -4.03 -15.31
CA HIS A 82 0.98 -2.83 -14.70
C HIS A 82 -0.09 -1.98 -14.00
N SER A 83 -0.14 -1.99 -12.67
CA SER A 83 -1.12 -1.22 -11.86
C SER A 83 -0.74 -1.10 -10.38
N ASN A 84 0.53 -0.84 -10.04
CA ASN A 84 1.04 -0.87 -8.65
C ASN A 84 0.90 -2.23 -7.93
N PHE A 85 0.34 -3.25 -8.57
CA PHE A 85 0.02 -4.55 -7.99
C PHE A 85 1.22 -5.21 -7.30
N VAL A 86 2.39 -5.19 -7.96
CA VAL A 86 3.63 -5.78 -7.42
C VAL A 86 4.06 -5.06 -6.15
N HIS A 87 4.20 -3.73 -6.25
CA HIS A 87 4.55 -2.86 -5.14
C HIS A 87 3.61 -3.05 -3.94
N ASN A 88 2.29 -2.94 -4.17
CA ASN A 88 1.28 -3.09 -3.13
C ASN A 88 1.31 -4.48 -2.49
N THR A 89 1.44 -5.54 -3.29
CA THR A 89 1.46 -6.92 -2.79
C THR A 89 2.68 -7.13 -1.88
N ILE A 90 3.85 -6.65 -2.31
CA ILE A 90 5.09 -6.74 -1.53
C ILE A 90 4.99 -5.93 -0.23
N LEU A 91 4.58 -4.65 -0.31
CA LEU A 91 4.46 -3.82 0.89
C LEU A 91 3.44 -4.39 1.87
N LYS A 92 2.20 -4.67 1.45
CA LYS A 92 1.14 -5.16 2.34
C LYS A 92 1.52 -6.47 3.05
N ASN A 93 2.36 -7.30 2.42
CA ASN A 93 2.75 -8.62 2.93
C ASN A 93 4.21 -8.72 3.37
N ARG A 94 4.91 -7.59 3.51
CA ARG A 94 6.32 -7.49 3.93
C ARG A 94 6.66 -8.21 5.24
N ASN A 95 5.69 -8.42 6.12
CA ASN A 95 5.93 -9.16 7.37
C ASN A 95 5.96 -10.69 7.16
N LYS A 96 5.45 -11.21 6.04
CA LYS A 96 5.31 -12.65 5.76
C LYS A 96 6.52 -13.28 5.07
N PHE A 97 7.18 -12.53 4.18
CA PHE A 97 8.37 -12.95 3.45
C PHE A 97 9.46 -11.87 3.55
N ASP A 98 10.68 -12.21 3.15
CA ASP A 98 11.85 -11.32 3.17
C ASP A 98 12.26 -10.85 1.77
N LYS A 99 11.92 -11.64 0.75
CA LYS A 99 12.25 -11.38 -0.66
C LYS A 99 11.08 -11.72 -1.56
N ALA A 100 11.06 -11.13 -2.75
CA ALA A 100 10.17 -11.48 -3.86
C ALA A 100 10.97 -11.74 -5.13
N ILE A 101 10.44 -12.57 -6.02
CA ILE A 101 10.96 -12.79 -7.37
C ILE A 101 10.08 -12.00 -8.34
N TYR A 102 10.69 -11.14 -9.13
CA TYR A 102 9.99 -10.33 -10.14
C TYR A 102 10.58 -10.63 -11.51
N VAL A 103 9.76 -11.11 -12.44
CA VAL A 103 10.18 -11.48 -13.80
C VAL A 103 9.55 -10.51 -14.78
N SER A 104 10.37 -9.64 -15.38
CA SER A 104 9.87 -8.54 -16.21
C SER A 104 10.93 -7.95 -17.13
N LEU A 105 10.52 -7.05 -18.01
CA LEU A 105 11.43 -6.22 -18.79
C LEU A 105 12.09 -5.16 -17.89
N PRO A 106 13.37 -4.80 -18.13
CA PRO A 106 14.05 -3.75 -17.38
C PRO A 106 13.27 -2.43 -17.31
N LYS A 107 12.63 -2.03 -18.41
CA LYS A 107 11.85 -0.78 -18.51
C LYS A 107 10.63 -0.71 -17.59
N ASN A 108 10.18 -1.85 -17.05
CA ASN A 108 8.99 -1.91 -16.20
C ASN A 108 9.35 -1.73 -14.71
N LEU A 109 10.64 -1.80 -14.35
CA LEU A 109 11.06 -1.73 -12.94
C LEU A 109 10.60 -0.44 -12.29
N ASP A 110 10.90 0.73 -12.88
CA ASP A 110 10.61 2.04 -12.29
C ASP A 110 9.10 2.33 -12.18
N GLY A 111 8.26 1.63 -12.96
CA GLY A 111 6.80 1.75 -12.90
C GLY A 111 6.13 0.78 -11.93
N ASP A 112 6.71 -0.42 -11.75
CA ASP A 112 6.12 -1.47 -10.91
C ASP A 112 6.73 -1.54 -9.50
N LEU A 113 7.94 -1.01 -9.32
CA LEU A 113 8.73 -1.06 -8.09
C LEU A 113 9.36 0.30 -7.82
N ASP A 114 9.35 0.69 -6.54
CA ASP A 114 9.91 1.96 -6.09
C ASP A 114 11.24 1.68 -5.38
N ASP A 115 12.34 2.16 -5.97
CA ASP A 115 13.71 1.93 -5.51
C ASP A 115 13.99 2.50 -4.11
N ARG A 116 13.14 3.40 -3.60
CA ARG A 116 13.19 3.89 -2.22
C ARG A 116 12.89 2.77 -1.23
N PHE A 117 12.08 1.79 -1.62
CA PHE A 117 11.64 0.68 -0.77
C PHE A 117 12.42 -0.60 -1.01
N TYR A 118 13.05 -0.76 -2.16
CA TYR A 118 13.60 -2.04 -2.57
C TYR A 118 15.06 -1.99 -3.00
N LYS A 119 15.82 -2.98 -2.54
CA LYS A 119 17.07 -3.38 -3.18
C LYS A 119 16.72 -4.39 -4.25
N ILE A 120 16.93 -4.01 -5.49
CA ILE A 120 16.64 -4.86 -6.65
C ILE A 120 17.97 -5.41 -7.17
N THR A 121 18.11 -6.73 -7.17
CA THR A 121 19.30 -7.42 -7.70
C THR A 121 18.88 -8.25 -8.90
N GLN A 122 19.49 -8.03 -10.06
CA GLN A 122 19.27 -8.87 -11.23
C GLN A 122 19.92 -10.24 -11.03
N TYR A 123 19.19 -11.31 -11.30
CA TYR A 123 19.71 -12.67 -11.38
C TYR A 123 20.09 -12.97 -12.83
N SER A 124 21.38 -13.20 -13.10
CA SER A 124 21.94 -13.21 -14.46
C SER A 124 21.75 -14.50 -15.25
N GLU A 125 21.20 -15.56 -14.65
CA GLU A 125 21.19 -16.90 -15.26
C GLU A 125 20.01 -17.15 -16.21
N TRP A 126 19.15 -16.17 -16.47
CA TRP A 126 18.02 -16.33 -17.40
C TRP A 126 17.63 -15.03 -18.09
N GLU A 127 17.34 -15.13 -19.39
CA GLU A 127 16.74 -14.06 -20.20
C GLU A 127 15.58 -14.63 -21.02
N GLY A 128 14.43 -13.97 -20.98
CA GLY A 128 13.25 -14.34 -21.77
C GLY A 128 13.34 -13.88 -23.22
N GLU A 129 12.42 -14.36 -24.07
CA GLU A 129 12.46 -14.07 -25.52
C GLU A 129 12.32 -12.59 -25.86
N GLU A 130 11.69 -11.78 -25.00
CA GLU A 130 11.58 -10.34 -25.19
C GLU A 130 12.63 -9.54 -24.40
N GLY A 131 13.58 -10.23 -23.76
CA GLY A 131 14.56 -9.62 -22.85
C GLY A 131 14.07 -9.52 -21.41
N GLU A 132 13.09 -10.33 -21.01
CA GLU A 132 12.71 -10.44 -19.59
C GLU A 132 13.88 -10.93 -18.75
N ARG A 133 13.95 -10.47 -17.52
CA ARG A 133 14.97 -10.90 -16.56
C ARG A 133 14.33 -11.23 -15.24
N ILE A 134 15.02 -12.05 -14.46
CA ILE A 134 14.63 -12.35 -13.09
C ILE A 134 15.30 -11.33 -12.17
N TYR A 135 14.51 -10.68 -11.35
CA TYR A 135 14.96 -9.76 -10.32
C TYR A 135 14.60 -10.30 -8.94
N LEU A 136 15.57 -10.26 -8.04
CA LEU A 136 15.35 -10.48 -6.62
C LEU A 136 15.08 -9.12 -5.97
N VAL A 137 13.89 -8.99 -5.39
CA VAL A 137 13.42 -7.76 -4.75
C VAL A 137 13.48 -7.96 -3.24
N GLU A 138 14.32 -7.21 -2.57
CA GLU A 138 14.49 -7.22 -1.11
C GLU A 138 14.06 -5.86 -0.55
N LEU A 139 13.45 -5.80 0.63
CA LEU A 139 13.11 -4.52 1.25
C LEU A 139 14.39 -3.79 1.71
N ASN A 140 14.57 -2.53 1.31
CA ASN A 140 15.69 -1.66 1.70
C ASN A 140 15.70 -1.33 3.20
N LYS A 141 14.53 -1.37 3.84
CA LYS A 141 14.33 -1.01 5.23
C LYS A 141 14.08 -2.29 6.04
N PRO A 142 14.83 -2.56 7.14
CA PRO A 142 14.55 -3.68 8.03
C PRO A 142 13.08 -3.66 8.49
N LYS A 143 12.44 -4.83 8.65
CA LYS A 143 11.04 -4.92 9.13
C LYS A 143 10.81 -4.11 10.43
N GLU A 144 11.84 -4.00 11.26
CA GLU A 144 11.88 -3.29 12.54
C GLU A 144 11.94 -1.75 12.41
N SER A 145 12.28 -1.23 11.23
CA SER A 145 12.39 0.22 10.98
C SER A 145 11.06 0.88 10.60
N PHE A 146 9.99 0.10 10.50
CA PHE A 146 8.65 0.59 10.22
C PHE A 146 7.81 0.58 11.49
N SER A 147 7.17 1.70 11.78
CA SER A 147 6.11 1.75 12.80
C SER A 147 4.74 1.53 12.14
N TYR A 148 3.88 0.76 12.79
CA TYR A 148 2.58 0.40 12.25
C TYR A 148 1.47 1.09 13.01
N LEU A 149 0.48 1.61 12.28
CA LEU A 149 -0.84 1.92 12.84
C LEU A 149 -1.71 0.65 12.89
N SER A 150 -1.15 -0.50 13.31
CA SER A 150 -1.85 -1.78 13.28
C SER A 150 -2.87 -1.89 14.43
N GLY A 151 -4.01 -2.51 14.14
CA GLY A 151 -5.10 -2.68 15.11
C GLY A 151 -5.81 -1.38 15.45
N LYS A 152 -5.59 -0.31 14.68
CA LYS A 152 -6.20 0.99 14.85
C LYS A 152 -7.31 1.21 13.83
N VAL A 153 -8.42 1.82 14.24
CA VAL A 153 -9.49 2.19 13.33
C VAL A 153 -9.17 3.56 12.73
N ILE A 154 -9.08 3.64 11.41
CA ILE A 154 -8.58 4.81 10.70
C ILE A 154 -9.67 5.30 9.76
N HIS A 155 -10.10 6.55 9.92
CA HIS A 155 -11.03 7.18 8.99
C HIS A 155 -10.28 8.21 8.16
N PHE A 156 -10.66 8.31 6.88
CA PHE A 156 -10.24 9.37 5.99
C PHE A 156 -11.47 10.10 5.46
N ALA A 157 -11.53 11.41 5.71
CA ALA A 157 -12.67 12.24 5.33
C ALA A 157 -12.25 13.36 4.37
N ASP A 158 -12.73 13.30 3.15
CA ASP A 158 -12.59 14.37 2.16
C ASP A 158 -13.93 14.62 1.45
N PRO A 159 -14.62 15.75 1.77
CA PRO A 159 -15.91 16.07 1.20
C PRO A 159 -15.87 16.63 -0.21
N MET A 160 -14.71 17.03 -0.72
CA MET A 160 -14.61 17.70 -2.01
C MET A 160 -13.78 16.94 -3.03
N LEU A 161 -12.94 16.02 -2.59
CA LEU A 161 -11.85 15.42 -3.36
C LEU A 161 -10.91 16.49 -3.93
N SER A 162 -9.62 16.20 -4.03
CA SER A 162 -8.79 17.09 -4.84
C SER A 162 -9.27 17.03 -6.30
N CYS A 163 -9.22 18.16 -7.01
CA CYS A 163 -9.54 18.20 -8.44
C CYS A 163 -8.58 17.38 -9.32
N LEU A 164 -7.59 16.72 -8.70
CA LEU A 164 -6.52 15.97 -9.33
C LEU A 164 -6.75 14.45 -9.27
N VAL A 165 -7.76 13.98 -8.52
CA VAL A 165 -8.03 12.56 -8.34
C VAL A 165 -9.50 12.22 -8.61
N GLU A 166 -9.76 10.98 -9.02
CA GLU A 166 -11.12 10.52 -9.37
C GLU A 166 -11.84 9.82 -8.21
N THR A 167 -11.10 9.34 -7.20
CA THR A 167 -11.66 8.56 -6.08
C THR A 167 -11.05 8.91 -4.72
N GLN A 168 -11.78 8.62 -3.63
CA GLN A 168 -11.27 8.79 -2.26
C GLN A 168 -10.11 7.85 -1.95
N GLU A 169 -10.08 6.65 -2.55
CA GLU A 169 -8.95 5.72 -2.41
C GLU A 169 -7.67 6.36 -2.95
N GLN A 170 -7.77 7.05 -4.09
CA GLN A 170 -6.63 7.72 -4.69
C GLN A 170 -6.20 8.94 -3.86
N GLU A 171 -7.15 9.78 -3.43
CA GLU A 171 -6.82 10.91 -2.54
C GLU A 171 -6.15 10.43 -1.25
N PHE A 172 -6.71 9.41 -0.60
CA PHE A 172 -6.12 8.84 0.62
C PHE A 172 -4.71 8.31 0.36
N LYS A 173 -4.50 7.62 -0.76
CA LYS A 173 -3.20 7.09 -1.13
C LYS A 173 -2.16 8.18 -1.33
N GLU A 174 -2.52 9.26 -2.02
CA GLU A 174 -1.61 10.36 -2.36
C GLU A 174 -1.39 11.31 -1.18
N SER A 175 -2.45 11.67 -0.46
CA SER A 175 -2.41 12.64 0.63
C SER A 175 -1.99 12.04 1.96
N VAL A 176 -2.24 10.75 2.22
CA VAL A 176 -2.02 10.11 3.53
C VAL A 176 -1.07 8.93 3.47
N GLU A 177 -1.43 7.89 2.71
CA GLU A 177 -0.71 6.62 2.73
C GLU A 177 0.75 6.84 2.30
N SER A 178 0.98 7.30 1.06
CA SER A 178 2.32 7.47 0.50
C SER A 178 3.21 8.39 1.35
N PRO A 179 2.74 9.56 1.84
CA PRO A 179 3.51 10.39 2.75
C PRO A 179 3.91 9.69 4.07
N LEU A 180 3.04 8.86 4.64
CA LEU A 180 3.38 8.08 5.82
C LEU A 180 4.37 6.96 5.49
N GLU A 181 4.17 6.25 4.38
CA GLU A 181 5.04 5.14 3.95
C GLU A 181 6.47 5.63 3.68
N ASP A 182 6.61 6.78 3.00
CA ASP A 182 7.89 7.45 2.74
C ASP A 182 8.67 7.68 4.04
N ARG A 183 7.94 8.00 5.11
CA ARG A 183 8.47 8.28 6.44
C ARG A 183 8.56 7.03 7.31
N GLY A 184 8.25 5.85 6.79
CA GLY A 184 8.36 4.58 7.49
C GLY A 184 7.22 4.30 8.48
N ILE A 185 6.06 4.96 8.31
CA ILE A 185 4.84 4.68 9.06
C ILE A 185 3.88 3.99 8.10
N LEU A 186 3.32 2.86 8.49
CA LEU A 186 2.49 2.06 7.59
C LEU A 186 1.09 1.83 8.17
N ILE A 187 0.09 1.92 7.29
CA ILE A 187 -1.32 1.75 7.61
C ILE A 187 -1.75 0.30 7.36
N ASP A 188 -2.50 -0.27 8.29
CA ASP A 188 -3.18 -1.54 8.11
C ASP A 188 -4.56 -1.29 7.50
N GLY A 189 -4.66 -1.41 6.17
CA GLY A 189 -5.85 -1.06 5.39
C GLY A 189 -7.13 -1.86 5.73
N LEU A 190 -7.05 -2.90 6.57
CA LEU A 190 -8.22 -3.68 7.00
C LEU A 190 -9.20 -2.90 7.89
N ARG A 191 -8.80 -1.74 8.42
CA ARG A 191 -9.60 -0.91 9.32
C ARG A 191 -9.71 0.54 8.83
N LEU A 192 -9.50 0.74 7.54
CA LEU A 192 -9.67 2.02 6.88
C LEU A 192 -11.13 2.20 6.47
N THR A 193 -11.71 3.34 6.79
CA THR A 193 -13.02 3.76 6.26
C THR A 193 -12.84 5.09 5.54
N LEU A 194 -13.19 5.09 4.25
CA LEU A 194 -13.23 6.28 3.40
C LEU A 194 -14.65 6.83 3.45
N ILE A 195 -14.78 8.12 3.71
CA ILE A 195 -16.07 8.77 3.94
C ILE A 195 -16.08 10.18 3.33
N ASP A 196 -17.23 10.54 2.76
CA ASP A 196 -17.46 11.86 2.17
C ASP A 196 -17.60 12.96 3.23
N MET A 197 -17.86 12.61 4.49
CA MET A 197 -18.21 13.57 5.54
C MET A 197 -17.57 13.22 6.86
N TYR A 198 -17.56 14.18 7.79
CA TYR A 198 -17.07 13.96 9.14
C TYR A 198 -17.82 12.80 9.83
N PRO A 199 -17.12 11.79 10.41
CA PRO A 199 -17.73 10.60 11.01
C PRO A 199 -18.25 10.88 12.43
N SER A 200 -19.26 11.76 12.53
CA SER A 200 -19.83 12.20 13.80
C SER A 200 -20.40 11.01 14.59
N GLY A 201 -19.95 10.83 15.83
CA GLY A 201 -20.40 9.75 16.71
C GLY A 201 -19.78 8.37 16.46
N GLU A 202 -18.92 8.23 15.44
CA GLU A 202 -18.24 6.95 15.18
C GLU A 202 -17.00 6.76 16.08
N LYS A 203 -16.57 5.50 16.19
CA LYS A 203 -15.37 5.12 16.96
C LYS A 203 -14.20 4.91 16.02
N TYR A 204 -13.22 5.80 16.10
CA TYR A 204 -11.94 5.69 15.39
C TYR A 204 -10.79 6.04 16.34
N ASP A 205 -9.58 5.58 16.00
CA ASP A 205 -8.33 5.97 16.64
C ASP A 205 -7.69 7.17 15.92
N TYR A 206 -7.75 7.18 14.58
CA TYR A 206 -7.18 8.22 13.74
C TYR A 206 -8.24 8.76 12.77
N LEU A 207 -8.32 10.07 12.64
CA LEU A 207 -9.04 10.75 11.56
C LEU A 207 -8.05 11.58 10.74
N PHE A 208 -7.86 11.20 9.49
CA PHE A 208 -7.21 12.03 8.48
C PHE A 208 -8.29 12.79 7.72
N PHE A 209 -8.14 14.10 7.53
CA PHE A 209 -9.18 14.88 6.85
C PHE A 209 -8.64 16.08 6.07
N ASP A 210 -9.32 16.41 4.96
CA ASP A 210 -9.05 17.63 4.22
C ASP A 210 -9.74 18.83 4.90
N TYR A 211 -8.93 19.78 5.39
CA TYR A 211 -9.44 21.01 5.98
C TYR A 211 -10.07 21.93 4.94
N GLY A 212 -9.48 22.04 3.74
CA GLY A 212 -9.90 22.99 2.71
C GLY A 212 -11.34 22.72 2.24
N GLY A 213 -11.65 21.46 1.92
CA GLY A 213 -13.00 21.03 1.61
C GLY A 213 -13.98 21.18 2.79
N MET A 214 -13.50 21.09 4.03
CA MET A 214 -14.32 21.26 5.24
C MET A 214 -14.50 22.72 5.69
N SER A 215 -13.70 23.68 5.23
CA SER A 215 -13.76 25.06 5.74
C SER A 215 -14.29 26.09 4.75
N ILE A 216 -14.28 25.82 3.44
CA ILE A 216 -14.55 26.85 2.42
C ILE A 216 -16.04 26.97 2.09
N GLY A 217 -16.62 28.14 2.40
CA GLY A 217 -17.82 28.69 1.72
C GLY A 217 -19.15 27.97 1.95
N ASN A 218 -19.19 26.97 2.84
CA ASN A 218 -20.38 26.19 3.15
C ASN A 218 -20.56 26.08 4.67
N SER A 219 -21.62 26.68 5.21
CA SER A 219 -21.90 26.73 6.66
C SER A 219 -22.06 25.34 7.30
N LEU A 220 -22.42 24.33 6.50
CA LEU A 220 -22.46 22.93 6.92
C LEU A 220 -21.04 22.38 7.15
N MET A 221 -20.10 22.73 6.29
CA MET A 221 -18.73 22.23 6.36
C MET A 221 -17.97 22.86 7.53
N GLU A 222 -18.13 24.17 7.75
CA GLU A 222 -17.60 24.85 8.94
C GLU A 222 -18.10 24.24 10.26
N SER A 223 -19.31 23.65 10.25
CA SER A 223 -19.84 22.96 11.41
C SER A 223 -19.03 21.70 11.76
N PHE A 224 -18.48 21.00 10.76
CA PHE A 224 -17.63 19.83 10.97
C PHE A 224 -16.27 20.21 11.58
N CYS A 225 -15.66 21.32 11.16
CA CYS A 225 -14.44 21.81 11.82
C CYS A 225 -14.67 22.07 13.32
N ARG A 226 -15.81 22.68 13.67
CA ARG A 226 -16.20 22.89 15.08
C ARG A 226 -16.47 21.59 15.82
N GLU A 227 -17.06 20.59 15.16
CA GLU A 227 -17.26 19.26 15.72
C GLU A 227 -15.92 18.56 15.99
N ILE A 228 -14.96 18.64 15.06
CA ILE A 228 -13.61 18.09 15.23
C ILE A 228 -12.93 18.71 16.46
N VAL A 229 -12.97 20.03 16.61
CA VAL A 229 -12.41 20.75 17.78
C VAL A 229 -13.02 20.22 19.08
N ARG A 230 -14.35 20.02 19.09
CA ARG A 230 -15.08 19.53 20.25
C ARG A 230 -14.74 18.07 20.56
N ASP A 231 -14.69 17.22 19.55
CA ASP A 231 -14.38 15.80 19.71
C ASP A 231 -12.92 15.59 20.13
N ALA A 232 -11.98 16.37 19.60
CA ALA A 232 -10.59 16.32 20.02
C ALA A 232 -10.42 16.64 21.51
N ASP A 233 -11.24 17.55 22.05
CA ASP A 233 -11.28 17.89 23.48
C ASP A 233 -11.92 16.77 24.32
N MET A 234 -13.02 16.20 23.84
CA MET A 234 -13.75 15.14 24.55
C MET A 234 -13.03 13.78 24.52
N TYR A 235 -12.23 13.54 23.48
CA TYR A 235 -11.57 12.26 23.20
C TYR A 235 -10.05 12.45 22.98
N PRO A 236 -9.28 12.76 24.04
CA PRO A 236 -7.84 13.04 23.92
C PRO A 236 -7.01 11.83 23.47
N ASN A 237 -7.59 10.63 23.48
CA ASN A 237 -6.97 9.40 22.98
C ASN A 237 -7.13 9.19 21.47
N ARG A 238 -7.95 10.00 20.79
CA ARG A 238 -8.08 10.00 19.33
C ARG A 238 -7.10 10.99 18.73
N THR A 239 -6.56 10.67 17.56
CA THR A 239 -5.64 11.54 16.82
C THR A 239 -6.31 12.08 15.57
N TYR A 240 -6.16 13.38 15.34
CA TYR A 240 -6.74 14.10 14.21
C TYR A 240 -5.61 14.69 13.38
N VAL A 241 -5.60 14.44 12.08
CA VAL A 241 -4.50 14.85 11.20
C VAL A 241 -5.08 15.53 9.97
N VAL A 242 -4.71 16.79 9.77
CA VAL A 242 -5.04 17.54 8.56
C VAL A 242 -4.13 17.10 7.41
N VAL A 243 -4.72 16.78 6.27
CA VAL A 243 -4.02 16.25 5.08
C VAL A 243 -4.28 17.04 3.80
N SER A 244 -4.70 18.31 3.95
CA SER A 244 -5.11 19.18 2.84
C SER A 244 -4.03 19.32 1.76
N THR A 245 -4.44 19.08 0.52
CA THR A 245 -3.62 19.20 -0.70
C THR A 245 -3.29 20.68 -1.01
N PHE A 246 -4.13 21.63 -0.59
CA PHE A 246 -3.87 23.06 -0.76
C PHE A 246 -3.04 23.63 0.41
N THR A 247 -1.72 23.54 0.23
CA THR A 247 -0.68 23.98 1.17
C THR A 247 -0.80 25.42 1.68
N SER A 248 -0.41 25.60 2.95
CA SER A 248 -0.08 26.84 3.69
C SER A 248 -1.18 27.89 3.89
N TYR A 249 -2.00 28.19 2.88
CA TYR A 249 -3.04 29.22 2.98
C TYR A 249 -4.16 28.77 3.92
N ALA A 250 -4.67 27.55 3.72
CA ALA A 250 -5.67 26.94 4.58
C ALA A 250 -5.15 26.65 6.00
N MET A 251 -3.83 26.52 6.18
CA MET A 251 -3.23 26.17 7.48
C MET A 251 -3.21 27.34 8.45
N LYS A 252 -3.16 28.58 7.95
CA LYS A 252 -3.29 29.76 8.80
C LYS A 252 -4.71 29.84 9.34
N ASP A 253 -5.70 29.66 8.48
CA ASP A 253 -7.12 29.69 8.83
C ASP A 253 -7.46 28.52 9.77
N ALA A 254 -6.95 27.31 9.50
CA ALA A 254 -7.06 26.18 10.41
C ALA A 254 -6.52 26.51 11.81
N LYS A 255 -5.33 27.11 11.93
CA LYS A 255 -4.78 27.50 13.23
C LYS A 255 -5.68 28.48 13.97
N GLU A 256 -6.24 29.46 13.26
CA GLU A 256 -7.16 30.45 13.84
C GLU A 256 -8.47 29.79 14.30
N ASP A 257 -9.03 28.89 13.48
CA ASP A 257 -10.30 28.21 13.75
C ASP A 257 -10.20 27.12 14.83
N PHE A 258 -9.07 26.40 14.91
CA PHE A 258 -8.81 25.48 16.02
C PHE A 258 -8.63 26.23 17.34
N GLY A 259 -8.15 27.48 17.31
CA GLY A 259 -8.22 28.47 18.41
C GLY A 259 -7.50 28.11 19.72
N LYS A 260 -6.95 26.90 19.83
CA LYS A 260 -6.21 26.35 20.98
C LYS A 260 -5.23 25.27 20.50
N ASP A 261 -4.11 25.14 21.20
CA ASP A 261 -3.20 24.00 21.01
C ASP A 261 -3.88 22.73 21.55
N LEU A 262 -4.49 21.96 20.66
CA LEU A 262 -5.02 20.63 20.96
C LEU A 262 -3.89 19.60 20.80
N PRO A 263 -3.50 18.87 21.85
CA PRO A 263 -2.32 18.00 21.85
C PRO A 263 -2.44 16.79 20.90
N ASN A 264 -3.65 16.49 20.44
CA ASN A 264 -4.01 15.37 19.59
C ASN A 264 -4.49 15.80 18.20
N VAL A 265 -4.37 17.08 17.85
CA VAL A 265 -4.66 17.61 16.51
C VAL A 265 -3.35 18.03 15.85
N PHE A 266 -3.08 17.44 14.68
CA PHE A 266 -1.90 17.71 13.88
C PHE A 266 -2.31 18.41 12.60
N LEU A 267 -1.78 19.61 12.38
CA LEU A 267 -2.10 20.40 11.19
C LEU A 267 -1.29 19.98 9.96
N SER A 268 -0.43 18.97 10.11
CA SER A 268 0.27 18.36 8.98
C SER A 268 0.65 16.92 9.29
N ILE A 269 0.79 16.11 8.23
CA ILE A 269 1.36 14.76 8.32
C ILE A 269 2.76 14.77 8.92
N ASN A 270 3.56 15.81 8.64
CA ASN A 270 4.92 15.90 9.17
C ASN A 270 4.93 16.04 10.70
N ASP A 271 4.03 16.84 11.26
CA ASP A 271 3.90 17.02 12.71
C ASP A 271 3.44 15.71 13.35
N PHE A 272 2.44 15.07 12.74
CA PHE A 272 1.96 13.76 13.17
C PHE A 272 3.07 12.69 13.15
N VAL A 273 3.84 12.59 12.07
CA VAL A 273 4.96 11.64 11.95
C VAL A 273 5.99 11.86 13.04
N THR A 274 6.33 13.12 13.30
CA THR A 274 7.32 13.50 14.32
C THR A 274 6.84 13.05 15.70
N PHE A 275 5.57 13.30 16.01
CA PHE A 275 4.95 12.87 17.25
C PHE A 275 4.88 11.34 17.38
N HIS A 276 4.40 10.65 16.34
CA HIS A 276 4.24 9.20 16.32
C HIS A 276 5.57 8.47 16.53
N LYS A 277 6.64 8.92 15.85
CA LYS A 277 7.98 8.33 16.02
C LYS A 277 8.53 8.56 17.42
N ARG A 278 8.31 9.72 18.03
CA ARG A 278 8.73 9.99 19.42
C ARG A 278 8.03 9.06 20.41
N LEU A 279 6.72 8.84 20.24
CA LEU A 279 5.98 7.90 21.09
C LEU A 279 6.54 6.47 20.99
N ASN A 280 6.81 5.99 19.78
CA ASN A 280 7.33 4.63 19.58
C ASN A 280 8.81 4.46 19.98
N GLN A 281 9.56 5.55 20.14
CA GLN A 281 10.93 5.51 20.69
C GLN A 281 10.94 5.50 22.23
N LEU A 282 9.83 5.89 22.87
CA LEU A 282 9.67 5.96 24.32
C LEU A 282 8.91 4.74 24.89
N ALA A 283 8.33 3.91 24.04
CA ALA A 283 7.64 2.66 24.38
C ALA A 283 8.56 1.45 24.25
#